data_AF-A0A174UYV0-F1
#
_entry.id   AF-A0A174UYV0-F1
#
_cell.length_a   1.000
_cell.length_b   1.000
_cell.length_c   1.000
_cell.angle_alpha   90.00
_cell.angle_beta   90.00
_cell.angle_gamma   90.00
#
_symmetry.space_group_name_H-M   'P 1'
#
loop_
_entity.id
_entity.type
_entity.pdbx_description
1 polymer ?
#
loop_
_entity_poly.entity_id
_entity_poly.type
_entity_poly.pdbx_seq_one_letter_code
_entity_poly.pdbx_strand_id
1 'polypeptide(L)'
;MIRTFDFILKAKYNKAFMEQLEKAMSSDQSSELCTDTHRLTFYPQSKLILIAPASDSSIFHYKIVPKKMTYQAFFKILHGKWEQLDADDVADP
;
A
#
# COMPACT_ATOMS: atom_id res chain seq x y z
N MET A 1 -9.11 -11.12 11.51
CA MET A 1 -9.71 -10.90 10.17
C MET A 1 -8.76 -9.99 9.42
N ILE A 2 -8.28 -10.37 8.24
CA ILE A 2 -7.39 -9.51 7.45
C ILE A 2 -8.20 -8.51 6.62
N ARG A 3 -7.73 -7.27 6.50
CA ARG A 3 -8.31 -6.20 5.65
C ARG A 3 -7.29 -5.67 4.64
N THR A 4 -7.78 -4.94 3.63
CA THR A 4 -6.95 -4.37 2.55
C THR A 4 -5.75 -3.56 3.06
N PHE A 5 -5.86 -2.90 4.21
CA PHE A 5 -4.82 -2.02 4.72
C PHE A 5 -4.04 -2.58 5.93
N ASP A 6 -4.19 -3.86 6.27
CA ASP A 6 -3.55 -4.43 7.46
C ASP A 6 -2.01 -4.46 7.39
N PHE A 7 -1.43 -4.34 6.19
CA PHE A 7 0.03 -4.20 6.03
C PHE A 7 0.59 -2.95 6.74
N ILE A 8 -0.25 -1.95 7.04
CA ILE A 8 0.17 -0.75 7.80
C ILE A 8 0.53 -1.11 9.23
N LEU A 9 -0.16 -2.07 9.84
CA LEU A 9 0.21 -2.55 11.17
C LEU A 9 1.60 -3.17 11.12
N LYS A 10 1.91 -3.94 10.06
CA LYS A 10 3.26 -4.46 9.82
C LYS A 10 4.28 -3.32 9.69
N ALA A 11 3.97 -2.28 8.91
CA ALA A 11 4.85 -1.11 8.76
C ALA A 11 5.10 -0.38 10.09
N LYS A 12 4.06 -0.21 10.91
CA LYS A 12 4.15 0.47 12.22
C LYS A 12 5.10 -0.23 13.20
N TYR A 13 5.15 -1.57 13.18
CA TYR A 13 5.97 -2.35 14.11
C TYR A 13 7.27 -2.88 13.49
N ASN A 14 7.47 -2.72 12.18
CA ASN A 14 8.67 -3.16 11.48
C ASN A 14 9.33 -1.97 10.75
N LYS A 15 10.34 -1.40 11.40
CA LYS A 15 11.09 -0.25 10.87
C LYS A 15 11.71 -0.52 9.50
N ALA A 16 12.28 -1.71 9.29
CA ALA A 16 12.88 -2.07 8.01
C ALA A 16 11.83 -2.10 6.87
N PHE A 17 10.62 -2.56 7.16
CA PHE A 17 9.54 -2.53 6.20
C PHE A 17 9.06 -1.10 5.92
N MET A 18 8.95 -0.25 6.96
CA MET A 18 8.65 1.18 6.78
C MET A 18 9.69 1.88 5.89
N GLU A 19 10.99 1.64 6.13
CA GLU A 19 12.08 2.19 5.32
C GLU A 19 12.01 1.73 3.85
N GLN A 20 11.63 0.46 3.60
CA GLN A 20 11.41 -0.04 2.24
C GLN A 20 10.25 0.69 1.54
N LEU A 21 9.15 0.92 2.24
CA LEU A 21 8.00 1.65 1.72
C LEU A 21 8.36 3.10 1.36
N GLU A 22 9.01 3.81 2.27
CA GLU A 22 9.44 5.20 2.04
C GLU A 22 10.46 5.30 0.89
N LYS A 23 11.38 4.34 0.80
CA LYS A 23 12.34 4.26 -0.33
C LYS A 23 11.63 4.00 -1.65
N ALA A 24 10.64 3.11 -1.69
CA ALA A 24 9.88 2.82 -2.91
C ALA A 24 9.08 4.04 -3.39
N MET A 25 8.53 4.85 -2.47
CA MET A 25 7.88 6.11 -2.83
C MET A 25 8.84 7.21 -3.29
N SER A 26 10.06 7.22 -2.77
CA SER A 26 11.10 8.21 -3.11
C SER A 26 11.88 7.84 -4.38
N SER A 27 11.70 6.62 -4.88
CA SER A 27 12.31 6.12 -6.11
C SER A 27 11.60 6.69 -7.34
N ASP A 28 12.37 6.98 -8.39
CA ASP A 28 11.84 7.34 -9.71
C ASP A 28 11.55 6.10 -10.59
N GLN A 29 11.93 4.91 -10.12
CA GLN A 29 11.67 3.64 -10.80
C GLN A 29 10.46 2.92 -10.20
N SER A 30 9.62 2.38 -11.09
CA SER A 30 8.53 1.50 -10.69
C SER A 30 9.09 0.30 -9.92
N SER A 31 8.44 -0.04 -8.81
CA SER A 31 8.88 -1.13 -7.95
C SER A 31 7.69 -1.85 -7.33
N GLU A 32 7.93 -3.07 -6.88
CA GLU A 32 6.93 -3.86 -6.18
C GLU A 32 7.47 -4.33 -4.83
N LEU A 33 6.62 -4.26 -3.81
CA LEU A 33 6.88 -4.81 -2.50
C LEU A 33 5.79 -5.82 -2.16
N CYS A 34 6.20 -7.07 -2.03
CA CYS A 34 5.32 -8.17 -1.66
C CYS A 34 5.50 -8.51 -0.18
N THR A 35 4.38 -8.70 0.50
CA THR A 35 4.30 -9.34 1.81
C THR A 35 3.61 -10.70 1.64
N ASP A 36 3.46 -11.45 2.72
CA ASP A 36 2.76 -12.74 2.69
C ASP A 36 1.29 -12.62 2.24
N THR A 37 0.72 -11.42 2.36
CA THR A 37 -0.70 -11.14 2.17
C THR A 37 -0.97 -10.14 1.05
N HIS A 38 -0.14 -9.10 0.90
CA HIS A 38 -0.36 -7.98 -0.03
C HIS A 38 0.79 -7.85 -1.04
N ARG A 39 0.46 -7.38 -2.24
CA ARG A 39 1.40 -6.82 -3.22
C ARG A 39 1.15 -5.32 -3.33
N LEU A 40 2.20 -4.53 -3.22
CA LEU A 40 2.19 -3.08 -3.35
C LEU A 40 3.01 -2.71 -4.59
N THR A 41 2.36 -2.20 -5.62
CA THR A 41 3.02 -1.77 -6.86
C THR A 41 3.07 -0.25 -6.89
N PHE A 42 4.28 0.30 -7.03
CA PHE A 42 4.58 1.73 -6.99
C PHE A 42 4.77 2.27 -8.40
N TYR A 43 3.98 3.28 -8.78
CA TYR A 43 4.03 3.96 -10.06
C TYR A 43 4.51 5.41 -9.86
N PRO A 44 5.82 5.67 -9.89
CA PRO A 44 6.37 6.99 -9.54
C PRO A 44 6.02 8.09 -10.55
N GLN A 45 5.81 7.74 -11.82
CA GLN A 45 5.42 8.68 -12.87
C GLN A 45 4.05 9.31 -12.59
N SER A 46 3.10 8.52 -12.08
CA SER A 46 1.75 8.96 -11.77
C SER A 46 1.54 9.24 -10.28
N LYS A 47 2.56 9.01 -9.44
CA LYS A 47 2.53 9.11 -7.98
C LYS A 47 1.37 8.30 -7.37
N LEU A 48 1.19 7.08 -7.89
CA LEU A 48 0.11 6.17 -7.50
C LEU A 48 0.66 4.82 -7.03
N ILE A 49 -0.03 4.22 -6.06
CA ILE A 49 0.24 2.88 -5.56
C ILE A 49 -0.99 2.02 -5.83
N LEU A 50 -0.76 0.81 -6.32
CA LEU A 50 -1.77 -0.25 -6.38
C LEU A 50 -1.52 -1.22 -5.23
N ILE A 51 -2.55 -1.42 -4.43
CA ILE A 51 -2.59 -2.38 -3.32
C ILE A 51 -3.45 -3.54 -3.79
N ALA A 52 -2.88 -4.74 -3.82
CA ALA A 52 -3.56 -5.95 -4.26
C ALA A 52 -3.24 -7.12 -3.33
N PRO A 53 -3.96 -8.25 -3.42
CA PRO A 53 -3.49 -9.50 -2.83
C PRO A 53 -2.07 -9.85 -3.31
N ALA A 54 -1.29 -10.53 -2.47
CA ALA A 54 0.06 -10.98 -2.83
C ALA A 54 0.06 -11.82 -4.12
N SER A 55 -0.94 -12.69 -4.26
CA SER A 55 -1.20 -13.49 -5.47
C SER A 55 -2.68 -13.81 -5.60
N ASP A 56 -3.11 -14.17 -6.82
CA ASP A 56 -4.48 -14.62 -7.09
C ASP A 56 -4.78 -16.00 -6.50
N SER A 57 -3.73 -16.77 -6.22
CA SER A 57 -3.80 -18.06 -5.51
C SER A 57 -3.76 -17.92 -3.98
N SER A 58 -3.61 -16.70 -3.45
CA SER A 58 -3.53 -16.48 -2.01
C SER A 58 -4.86 -16.80 -1.34
N ILE A 59 -4.82 -17.45 -0.18
CA ILE A 59 -6.01 -17.66 0.67
C ILE A 59 -6.65 -16.34 1.14
N PHE A 60 -5.93 -15.22 0.96
CA PHE A 60 -6.39 -13.88 1.29
C PHE A 60 -6.88 -13.09 0.07
N HIS A 61 -6.86 -13.66 -1.14
CA HIS A 61 -7.31 -13.00 -2.37
C HIS A 61 -8.70 -12.35 -2.22
N TYR A 62 -9.69 -13.12 -1.75
CA TYR A 62 -11.06 -12.62 -1.54
C TYR A 62 -11.21 -11.65 -0.37
N LYS A 63 -10.18 -11.48 0.47
CA LYS A 63 -10.21 -10.62 1.67
C LYS A 63 -9.50 -9.28 1.45
N ILE A 64 -8.67 -9.19 0.43
CA ILE A 64 -7.94 -7.97 0.06
C ILE A 64 -8.58 -7.47 -1.22
N VAL A 65 -9.49 -6.50 -1.07
CA VAL A 65 -10.07 -5.80 -2.22
C VAL A 65 -8.97 -4.90 -2.78
N PRO A 66 -8.59 -5.04 -4.06
CA PRO A 66 -7.58 -4.19 -4.67
C PRO A 66 -8.00 -2.72 -4.61
N LYS A 67 -7.04 -1.83 -4.36
CA LYS A 67 -7.27 -0.38 -4.28
C LYS A 67 -6.10 0.38 -4.88
N LYS A 68 -6.42 1.49 -5.53
CA LYS A 68 -5.45 2.46 -6.03
C LYS A 68 -5.42 3.68 -5.12
N MET A 69 -4.25 4.24 -4.89
CA MET A 69 -4.07 5.32 -3.91
C MET A 69 -2.95 6.27 -4.32
N THR A 70 -3.07 7.56 -4.00
CA THR A 70 -1.98 8.53 -4.22
C THR A 70 -0.83 8.32 -3.23
N TYR A 71 0.40 8.70 -3.60
CA TYR A 71 1.55 8.65 -2.69
C TYR A 71 1.31 9.49 -1.43
N GLN A 72 0.63 10.63 -1.59
CA GLN A 72 0.28 11.51 -0.48
C GLN A 72 -0.67 10.83 0.50
N ALA A 73 -1.73 10.19 0.00
CA ALA A 73 -2.65 9.41 0.82
C ALA A 73 -1.95 8.24 1.52
N PHE A 74 -1.10 7.52 0.79
CA PHE A 74 -0.34 6.41 1.35
C PHE A 74 0.58 6.87 2.49
N PHE A 75 1.28 7.99 2.31
CA PHE A 75 2.09 8.60 3.36
C PHE A 75 1.26 8.98 4.59
N LYS A 76 0.14 9.68 4.41
CA LYS A 76 -0.77 10.04 5.52
C LYS A 76 -1.17 8.79 6.31
N ILE A 77 -1.55 7.73 5.60
CA ILE A 77 -1.99 6.45 6.17
C ILE A 77 -0.88 5.73 6.95
N LEU A 78 0.35 5.67 6.40
CA LEU A 78 1.50 5.08 7.10
C LEU A 78 1.80 5.79 8.43
N HIS A 79 1.57 7.10 8.48
CA HIS A 79 1.71 7.92 9.69
C HIS A 79 0.44 8.03 10.54
N GLY A 80 -0.59 7.24 10.24
CA GLY A 80 -1.82 7.15 11.03
C GLY A 80 -2.77 8.35 10.89
N LYS A 81 -2.57 9.20 9.88
CA LYS A 81 -3.37 10.41 9.60
C LYS A 81 -4.56 10.09 8.69
N TRP A 82 -5.39 9.15 9.11
CA TRP A 82 -6.52 8.64 8.32
C TRP A 82 -7.61 9.70 8.08
N GLU A 83 -7.78 10.58 9.06
CA GLU A 83 -8.76 11.69 9.05
C GLU A 83 -8.42 12.79 8.05
N GLN A 84 -7.23 12.75 7.45
CA GLN A 84 -6.75 13.75 6.49
C GLN A 84 -6.84 13.28 5.05
N LEU A 85 -7.50 12.14 4.80
CA LEU A 85 -7.70 11.61 3.45
C LEU A 85 -8.85 12.33 2.74
N ASP A 86 -8.62 12.66 1.48
CA ASP A 86 -9.65 13.20 0.59
C ASP A 86 -10.46 12.07 -0.04
N ALA A 87 -11.68 12.35 -0.52
CA ALA A 87 -12.55 11.31 -1.08
C ALA A 87 -11.93 10.60 -2.30
N ASP A 88 -11.12 11.31 -3.07
CA ASP A 88 -10.48 10.81 -4.30
C ASP A 88 -9.08 10.20 -4.04
N ASP A 89 -8.60 10.23 -2.79
CA ASP A 89 -7.27 9.73 -2.43
C ASP A 89 -7.17 8.19 -2.56
N VAL A 90 -8.31 7.49 -2.51
CA VAL A 90 -8.42 6.03 -2.61
C VAL A 90 -9.55 5.64 -3.56
N ALA A 91 -9.21 4.95 -4.63
CA ALA A 91 -10.16 4.50 -5.65
C ALA A 91 -10.09 2.99 -5.88
N ASP A 92 -11.11 2.44 -6.53
CA ASP A 92 -10.98 1.13 -7.16
C ASP A 92 -9.93 1.20 -8.32
N PRO A 93 -9.23 0.09 -8.62
CA PRO A 93 -8.15 0.07 -9.61
C PRO A 93 -8.54 0.54 -11.01
#